data_AF-A0A6A6ZWB0-F1
#
_entry.id   AF-A0A6A6ZWB0-F1
#
_cell.length_a   1.000
_cell.length_b   1.000
_cell.length_c   1.000
_cell.angle_alpha   90.00
_cell.angle_beta   90.00
_cell.angle_gamma   90.00
#
_symmetry.space_group_name_H-M   'P 1'
#
loop_
_entity.id
_entity.type
_entity.pdbx_description
1 polymer ?
#
loop_
_entity_poly.entity_id
_entity_poly.type
_entity_poly.pdbx_seq_one_letter_code
_entity_poly.pdbx_strand_id
1 'polypeptide(L)'
;MNSINSSRGYNVTLPSRLQVDNIVQMMKILPDGHDIRRWPEKNRKELAVSEVVNLVNENDGIIASAPKLALVVASPDFREFFMKTPDANLVKVHPSVDEASVRALTAWLTSIVNSAGKFGVSLPDPNDELIKIRHAAHALGMELFVRHFCKSYKDDLRNRRPSLEECELLERCAVGPVDDMITGMGERLAYLRRRGDFSATFITTLAVFLQAHPVTARAVYDADERAARTRHA
;
A
#
# COMPACT_ATOMS: atom_id res chain seq x y z
N MET A 1 -38.03 11.68 -40.02
CA MET A 1 -36.64 11.50 -39.56
C MET A 1 -36.63 10.30 -38.62
N ASN A 2 -36.17 9.14 -39.11
CA ASN A 2 -36.23 7.89 -38.38
C ASN A 2 -34.95 7.71 -37.55
N SER A 3 -35.10 7.75 -36.22
CA SER A 3 -34.03 7.43 -35.28
C SER A 3 -33.81 5.91 -35.30
N ILE A 4 -32.66 5.48 -35.83
CA ILE A 4 -32.24 4.08 -35.81
C ILE A 4 -31.64 3.81 -34.43
N ASN A 5 -32.44 3.21 -33.55
CA ASN A 5 -31.98 2.58 -32.31
C ASN A 5 -31.14 1.33 -32.67
N SER A 6 -29.85 1.54 -32.91
CA SER A 6 -28.82 0.50 -32.78
C SER A 6 -28.21 0.72 -31.39
N SER A 7 -28.24 -0.22 -30.44
CA SER A 7 -27.53 -1.49 -30.55
C SER A 7 -27.96 -2.45 -29.43
N ARG A 8 -28.55 -3.59 -29.77
CA ARG A 8 -28.44 -4.81 -28.93
C ARG A 8 -27.05 -5.40 -29.19
N GLY A 9 -26.02 -4.78 -28.60
CA GLY A 9 -24.69 -5.35 -28.58
C GLY A 9 -24.70 -6.54 -27.63
N TYR A 10 -24.55 -7.75 -28.16
CA TYR A 10 -24.18 -8.90 -27.35
C TYR A 10 -22.82 -8.59 -26.73
N ASN A 11 -22.79 -8.25 -25.44
CA ASN A 11 -21.55 -8.18 -24.68
C ASN A 11 -21.01 -9.60 -24.52
N VAL A 12 -20.26 -10.06 -25.52
CA VAL A 12 -19.53 -11.32 -25.41
C VAL A 12 -18.42 -11.12 -24.41
N THR A 13 -18.61 -11.63 -23.20
CA THR A 13 -17.57 -11.65 -22.17
C THR A 13 -16.43 -12.55 -22.64
N LEU A 14 -15.23 -11.99 -22.77
CA LEU A 14 -14.04 -12.77 -23.14
C LEU A 14 -13.72 -13.81 -22.06
N PRO A 15 -13.18 -14.99 -22.41
CA PRO A 15 -12.61 -15.93 -21.45
C PRO A 15 -11.61 -15.26 -20.49
N SER A 16 -11.59 -15.65 -19.23
CA SER A 16 -10.79 -15.04 -18.16
C SER A 16 -9.31 -14.89 -18.53
N ARG A 17 -8.73 -15.91 -19.18
CA ARG A 17 -7.35 -15.88 -19.66
C ARG A 17 -7.10 -14.74 -20.65
N LEU A 18 -7.99 -14.57 -21.64
CA LEU A 18 -7.86 -13.50 -22.63
C LEU A 18 -8.05 -12.13 -22.00
N GLN A 19 -8.90 -12.00 -20.97
CA GLN A 19 -9.03 -10.75 -20.21
C GLN A 19 -7.72 -10.38 -19.50
N VAL A 20 -7.09 -11.36 -18.82
CA VAL A 20 -5.80 -11.16 -18.13
C VAL A 20 -4.68 -10.85 -19.14
N ASP A 21 -4.58 -11.59 -20.24
CA ASP A 21 -3.57 -11.33 -21.27
C ASP A 21 -3.75 -9.94 -21.89
N ASN A 22 -4.99 -9.55 -22.20
CA ASN A 22 -5.30 -8.22 -22.73
C ASN A 22 -4.89 -7.12 -21.75
N ILE A 23 -5.18 -7.26 -20.45
CA ILE A 23 -4.81 -6.23 -19.49
C ILE A 23 -3.28 -6.12 -19.33
N VAL A 24 -2.57 -7.24 -19.35
CA VAL A 24 -1.10 -7.24 -19.31
C VAL A 24 -0.49 -6.56 -20.54
N GLN A 25 -1.11 -6.68 -21.72
CA GLN A 25 -0.67 -5.90 -22.90
C GLN A 25 -1.03 -4.42 -22.76
N MET A 26 -2.22 -4.08 -22.26
CA MET A 26 -2.63 -2.69 -21.99
C MET A 26 -1.65 -1.98 -21.06
N MET A 27 -1.15 -2.68 -20.03
CA MET A 27 -0.14 -2.15 -19.11
C MET A 27 1.17 -1.75 -19.80
N LYS A 28 1.51 -2.33 -20.96
CA LYS A 28 2.74 -1.97 -21.70
C LYS A 28 2.58 -0.71 -22.55
N ILE A 29 1.34 -0.39 -22.93
CA ILE A 29 1.04 0.74 -23.82
C ILE A 29 0.55 1.98 -23.05
N LEU A 30 -0.03 1.79 -21.86
CA LEU A 30 -0.53 2.89 -21.05
C LEU A 30 0.61 3.56 -20.26
N PRO A 31 0.56 4.90 -20.09
CA PRO A 31 1.53 5.62 -19.28
C PRO A 31 1.48 5.12 -17.83
N ASP A 32 2.66 4.94 -17.24
CA ASP A 32 2.80 4.42 -15.88
C ASP A 32 2.03 3.11 -15.66
N GLY A 33 2.12 2.17 -16.59
CA GLY A 33 1.28 0.96 -16.71
C GLY A 33 0.91 0.19 -15.44
N HIS A 34 1.66 0.28 -14.35
CA HIS A 34 1.35 -0.33 -13.06
C HIS A 34 0.51 0.56 -12.11
N ASP A 35 0.46 1.87 -12.37
CA ASP A 35 -0.28 2.87 -11.59
C ASP A 35 -1.65 3.13 -12.21
N ILE A 36 -2.63 2.31 -11.81
CA ILE A 36 -4.03 2.48 -12.24
C ILE A 36 -4.59 3.88 -11.99
N ARG A 37 -4.03 4.68 -11.07
CA ARG A 37 -4.53 6.03 -10.78
C ARG A 37 -4.25 7.02 -11.92
N ARG A 38 -3.26 6.70 -12.76
CA ARG A 38 -2.84 7.52 -13.90
C ARG A 38 -3.50 7.09 -15.22
N TRP A 39 -4.24 5.98 -15.19
CA TRP A 39 -4.94 5.48 -16.36
C TRP A 39 -6.13 6.39 -16.72
N PRO A 40 -6.45 6.53 -18.02
CA PRO A 40 -7.68 7.18 -18.44
C PRO A 40 -8.91 6.52 -17.80
N GLU A 41 -9.92 7.32 -17.45
CA GLU A 41 -11.14 6.84 -16.77
C GLU A 41 -11.80 5.66 -17.49
N LYS A 42 -11.87 5.72 -18.82
CA LYS A 42 -12.42 4.62 -19.64
C LYS A 42 -11.73 3.29 -19.35
N ASN A 43 -10.40 3.27 -19.34
CA ASN A 43 -9.62 2.06 -19.10
C ASN A 43 -9.73 1.59 -17.64
N ARG A 44 -9.88 2.51 -16.68
CA ARG A 44 -10.14 2.15 -15.28
C ARG A 44 -11.51 1.48 -15.12
N LYS A 45 -12.54 1.99 -15.79
CA LYS A 45 -13.88 1.39 -15.78
C LYS A 45 -13.91 0.00 -16.40
N GLU A 46 -13.08 -0.27 -17.42
CA GLU A 46 -12.93 -1.62 -17.98
C GLU A 46 -12.42 -2.63 -16.93
N LEU A 47 -11.58 -2.21 -15.97
CA LEU A 47 -11.15 -3.06 -14.86
C LEU A 47 -12.30 -3.39 -13.89
N ALA A 48 -13.20 -2.43 -13.64
CA ALA A 48 -14.29 -2.56 -12.69
C ALA A 48 -15.36 -3.57 -13.13
N VAL A 49 -15.51 -3.78 -14.45
CA VAL A 49 -16.49 -4.70 -15.05
C VAL A 49 -16.00 -6.16 -15.05
N SER A 50 -14.75 -6.40 -14.65
CA SER A 50 -14.20 -7.75 -14.57
C SER A 50 -14.84 -8.62 -13.48
N GLU A 51 -14.58 -9.93 -13.56
CA GLU A 51 -14.98 -10.87 -12.51
C GLU A 51 -14.45 -10.43 -11.14
N VAL A 52 -15.27 -10.60 -10.11
CA VAL A 52 -14.89 -10.30 -8.72
C VAL A 52 -14.18 -11.50 -8.12
N VAL A 53 -13.05 -11.24 -7.46
CA VAL A 53 -12.29 -12.24 -6.70
C VAL A 53 -12.49 -11.97 -5.21
N ASN A 54 -12.70 -13.04 -4.45
CA ASN A 54 -12.71 -12.96 -2.98
C ASN A 54 -11.32 -13.24 -2.43
N LEU A 55 -10.83 -12.32 -1.60
CA LEU A 55 -9.67 -12.51 -0.76
C LEU A 55 -10.13 -13.20 0.53
N VAL A 56 -9.56 -14.36 0.83
CA VAL A 56 -9.97 -15.21 1.96
C VAL A 56 -8.83 -15.38 2.97
N ASN A 57 -9.18 -15.59 4.24
CA ASN A 57 -8.21 -15.90 5.30
C ASN A 57 -7.83 -17.40 5.29
N GLU A 58 -7.03 -17.82 6.27
CA GLU A 58 -6.59 -19.22 6.41
C GLU A 58 -7.73 -20.22 6.59
N ASN A 59 -8.86 -19.76 7.13
CA ASN A 59 -10.07 -20.55 7.39
C ASN A 59 -11.11 -20.43 6.25
N ASP A 60 -10.69 -19.96 5.07
CA ASP A 60 -11.53 -19.70 3.89
C ASP A 60 -12.67 -18.69 4.12
N GLY A 61 -12.58 -17.90 5.20
CA GLY A 61 -13.49 -16.79 5.47
C GLY A 61 -13.20 -15.61 4.54
N ILE A 62 -14.24 -15.06 3.90
CA ILE A 62 -14.10 -13.92 2.99
C ILE A 62 -13.73 -12.67 3.79
N ILE A 63 -12.54 -12.15 3.54
CA ILE A 63 -12.05 -10.89 4.11
C ILE A 63 -12.62 -9.73 3.30
N ALA A 64 -12.43 -9.79 1.97
CA ALA A 64 -12.78 -8.72 1.05
C ALA A 64 -12.99 -9.24 -0.37
N SER A 65 -13.56 -8.41 -1.24
CA SER A 65 -13.76 -8.72 -2.65
C SER A 65 -13.26 -7.56 -3.51
N ALA A 66 -12.62 -7.85 -4.64
CA ALA A 66 -12.12 -6.82 -5.56
C ALA A 66 -12.21 -7.30 -7.03
N PRO A 67 -12.30 -6.37 -8.00
CA PRO A 67 -12.25 -6.72 -9.41
C PRO A 67 -10.91 -7.38 -9.77
N LYS A 68 -10.95 -8.56 -10.40
CA LYS A 68 -9.78 -9.39 -10.74
C LYS A 68 -8.72 -8.58 -11.49
N LEU A 69 -9.14 -7.88 -12.54
CA LEU A 69 -8.19 -7.15 -13.39
C LEU A 69 -7.58 -5.95 -12.66
N ALA A 70 -8.29 -5.36 -11.69
CA ALA A 70 -7.72 -4.30 -10.86
C ALA A 70 -6.57 -4.83 -9.99
N LEU A 71 -6.71 -6.03 -9.42
CA LEU A 71 -5.65 -6.70 -8.67
C LEU A 71 -4.44 -7.04 -9.55
N VAL A 72 -4.67 -7.54 -10.78
CA VAL A 72 -3.62 -7.84 -11.76
C VAL A 72 -2.76 -6.62 -12.11
N VAL A 73 -3.38 -5.44 -12.22
CA VAL A 73 -2.61 -4.22 -12.49
C VAL A 73 -1.87 -3.76 -11.23
N ALA A 74 -2.56 -3.75 -10.08
CA ALA A 74 -2.05 -3.19 -8.84
C ALA A 74 -0.93 -4.02 -8.16
N SER A 75 -0.82 -5.31 -8.46
CA SER A 75 0.14 -6.22 -7.83
C SER A 75 0.76 -7.20 -8.85
N PRO A 76 2.09 -7.27 -8.94
CA PRO A 76 2.79 -8.29 -9.72
C PRO A 76 2.47 -9.72 -9.26
N ASP A 77 2.27 -9.93 -7.96
CA ASP A 77 2.02 -11.26 -7.40
C ASP A 77 0.63 -11.77 -7.80
N PHE A 78 -0.39 -10.91 -7.70
CA PHE A 78 -1.73 -11.24 -8.22
C PHE A 78 -1.69 -11.45 -9.74
N ARG A 79 -0.92 -10.67 -10.48
CA ARG A 79 -0.74 -10.87 -11.93
C ARG A 79 -0.17 -12.25 -12.23
N GLU A 80 0.94 -12.61 -11.59
CA GLU A 80 1.57 -13.91 -11.81
C GLU A 80 0.61 -15.05 -11.46
N PHE A 81 -0.10 -14.92 -10.33
CA PHE A 81 -1.13 -15.87 -9.92
C PHE A 81 -2.21 -16.04 -11.00
N PHE A 82 -2.89 -14.96 -11.42
CA PHE A 82 -3.98 -15.06 -12.40
C PHE A 82 -3.50 -15.39 -13.82
N MET A 83 -2.24 -15.17 -14.17
CA MET A 83 -1.68 -15.68 -15.42
C MET A 83 -1.56 -17.22 -15.41
N LYS A 84 -1.31 -17.82 -14.24
CA LYS A 84 -1.24 -19.28 -14.05
C LYS A 84 -2.63 -19.91 -13.84
N THR A 85 -3.51 -19.22 -13.12
CA THR A 85 -4.85 -19.69 -12.74
C THR A 85 -5.92 -18.65 -13.09
N PRO A 86 -6.18 -18.40 -14.39
CA PRO A 86 -7.05 -17.30 -14.83
C PRO A 86 -8.50 -17.40 -14.34
N ASP A 87 -9.00 -18.63 -14.11
CA ASP A 87 -10.37 -18.89 -13.65
C ASP A 87 -10.50 -18.89 -12.11
N ALA A 88 -9.42 -18.61 -11.37
CA ALA A 88 -9.48 -18.51 -9.92
C ALA A 88 -10.35 -17.31 -9.50
N ASN A 89 -11.26 -17.54 -8.56
CA ASN A 89 -12.12 -16.53 -7.95
C ASN A 89 -11.89 -16.38 -6.44
N LEU A 90 -10.99 -17.17 -5.87
CA LEU A 90 -10.55 -17.11 -4.49
C LEU A 90 -9.03 -16.95 -4.43
N VAL A 91 -8.53 -16.06 -3.57
CA VAL A 91 -7.10 -15.95 -3.26
C VAL A 91 -6.90 -15.90 -1.76
N LYS A 92 -6.04 -16.78 -1.24
CA LYS A 92 -5.69 -16.79 0.19
C LYS A 92 -4.75 -15.65 0.52
N VAL A 93 -5.07 -14.90 1.56
CA VAL A 93 -4.21 -13.85 2.12
C VAL A 93 -3.35 -14.45 3.23
N HIS A 94 -2.11 -13.97 3.34
CA HIS A 94 -1.19 -14.42 4.38
C HIS A 94 -1.74 -14.10 5.79
N PRO A 95 -1.68 -15.04 6.76
CA PRO A 95 -2.33 -14.89 8.07
C PRO A 95 -1.74 -13.77 8.94
N SER A 96 -0.53 -13.29 8.66
CA SER A 96 0.06 -12.15 9.38
C SER A 96 -0.54 -10.79 8.99
N VAL A 97 -1.42 -10.76 7.98
CA VAL A 97 -1.98 -9.51 7.47
C VAL A 97 -3.29 -9.20 8.17
N ASP A 98 -3.40 -7.98 8.68
CA ASP A 98 -4.62 -7.47 9.31
C ASP A 98 -5.79 -7.41 8.31
N GLU A 99 -6.87 -8.14 8.60
CA GLU A 99 -8.04 -8.24 7.71
C GLU A 99 -8.71 -6.89 7.44
N ALA A 100 -8.76 -5.99 8.43
CA ALA A 100 -9.34 -4.66 8.27
C ALA A 100 -8.53 -3.82 7.26
N SER A 101 -7.20 -3.94 7.31
CA SER A 101 -6.28 -3.30 6.36
C SER A 101 -6.45 -3.84 4.93
N VAL A 102 -6.67 -5.15 4.76
CA VAL A 102 -7.00 -5.74 3.45
C VAL A 102 -8.32 -5.17 2.92
N ARG A 103 -9.36 -5.12 3.76
CA ARG A 103 -10.66 -4.51 3.40
C ARG A 103 -10.48 -3.06 2.95
N ALA A 104 -9.75 -2.25 3.71
CA ALA A 104 -9.48 -0.86 3.35
C ALA A 104 -8.76 -0.73 2.00
N LEU A 105 -7.74 -1.56 1.73
CA LEU A 105 -7.03 -1.56 0.45
C LEU A 105 -7.92 -1.96 -0.72
N THR A 106 -8.72 -3.01 -0.58
CA THR A 106 -9.64 -3.45 -1.64
C THR A 106 -10.76 -2.45 -1.91
N ALA A 107 -11.31 -1.82 -0.87
CA ALA A 107 -12.31 -0.78 -1.00
C ALA A 107 -11.73 0.43 -1.73
N TRP A 108 -10.49 0.80 -1.39
CA TRP A 108 -9.80 1.88 -2.07
C TRP A 108 -9.48 1.54 -3.53
N LEU A 109 -8.97 0.34 -3.82
CA LEU A 109 -8.75 -0.15 -5.18
C LEU A 109 -10.04 -0.11 -6.01
N THR A 110 -11.15 -0.56 -5.43
CA THR A 110 -12.48 -0.54 -6.04
C THR A 110 -12.95 0.89 -6.30
N SER A 111 -12.70 1.81 -5.37
CA SER A 111 -13.01 3.24 -5.57
C SER A 111 -12.19 3.85 -6.72
N ILE A 112 -10.91 3.47 -6.86
CA ILE A 112 -10.06 3.93 -7.96
C ILE A 112 -10.62 3.51 -9.32
N VAL A 113 -11.09 2.28 -9.46
CA VAL A 113 -11.60 1.82 -10.77
C VAL A 113 -12.99 2.36 -11.11
N ASN A 114 -13.76 2.78 -10.10
CA ASN A 114 -15.14 3.25 -10.28
C ASN A 114 -15.30 4.78 -10.40
N SER A 115 -14.39 5.59 -9.85
CA SER A 115 -14.60 7.05 -9.81
C SER A 115 -14.04 7.78 -11.05
N ALA A 116 -14.58 8.96 -11.37
CA ALA A 116 -14.11 9.80 -12.48
C ALA A 116 -12.96 10.78 -12.10
N GLY A 117 -12.66 10.95 -10.80
CA GLY A 117 -11.79 12.02 -10.29
C GLY A 117 -10.29 11.69 -10.17
N LYS A 118 -9.51 12.66 -9.69
CA LYS A 118 -8.10 12.45 -9.27
C LYS A 118 -8.07 11.65 -7.97
N PHE A 119 -7.22 10.63 -7.93
CA PHE A 119 -7.11 9.74 -6.76
C PHE A 119 -6.03 10.22 -5.80
N GLY A 120 -6.46 10.96 -4.79
CA GLY A 120 -5.77 10.94 -3.51
C GLY A 120 -6.03 9.59 -2.84
N VAL A 121 -5.01 9.01 -2.22
CA VAL A 121 -5.26 7.92 -1.27
C VAL A 121 -5.87 8.59 -0.05
N SER A 122 -7.06 8.15 0.36
CA SER A 122 -7.57 8.57 1.66
C SER A 122 -6.61 8.00 2.69
N LEU A 123 -5.83 8.87 3.32
CA LEU A 123 -4.96 8.45 4.40
C LEU A 123 -5.85 8.17 5.60
N PRO A 124 -5.77 6.97 6.18
CA PRO A 124 -6.47 6.73 7.42
C PRO A 124 -5.86 7.60 8.52
N ASP A 125 -6.72 8.06 9.44
CA ASP A 125 -6.36 8.70 10.68
C ASP A 125 -7.02 7.83 11.77
N PRO A 126 -6.26 7.17 12.66
CA PRO A 126 -4.88 7.45 13.09
C PRO A 126 -3.76 6.81 12.25
N ASN A 127 -2.52 7.30 12.45
CA ASN A 127 -1.28 6.79 11.83
C ASN A 127 -1.07 5.28 11.98
N ASP A 128 -1.58 4.66 13.05
CA ASP A 128 -1.52 3.22 13.27
C ASP A 128 -2.20 2.42 12.15
N GLU A 129 -3.33 2.92 11.65
CA GLU A 129 -4.02 2.30 10.52
C GLU A 129 -3.18 2.43 9.24
N LEU A 130 -2.52 3.57 9.03
CA LEU A 130 -1.63 3.76 7.88
C LEU A 130 -0.49 2.73 7.88
N ILE A 131 0.13 2.51 9.05
CA ILE A 131 1.22 1.53 9.20
C ILE A 131 0.73 0.11 8.84
N LYS A 132 -0.45 -0.29 9.36
CA LYS A 132 -1.04 -1.60 9.10
C LYS A 132 -1.47 -1.76 7.63
N ILE A 133 -2.09 -0.73 7.04
CA ILE A 133 -2.46 -0.71 5.62
C ILE A 133 -1.22 -0.83 4.73
N ARG A 134 -0.14 -0.13 5.06
CA ARG A 134 1.12 -0.25 4.31
C ARG A 134 1.69 -1.67 4.40
N HIS A 135 1.70 -2.27 5.60
CA HIS A 135 2.14 -3.65 5.78
C HIS A 135 1.30 -4.64 4.95
N ALA A 136 -0.03 -4.47 4.96
CA ALA A 136 -0.93 -5.25 4.12
C ALA A 136 -0.67 -5.03 2.62
N ALA A 137 -0.42 -3.79 2.19
CA ALA A 137 -0.12 -3.48 0.80
C ALA A 137 1.16 -4.18 0.34
N HIS A 138 2.20 -4.21 1.18
CA HIS A 138 3.44 -4.93 0.89
C HIS A 138 3.19 -6.45 0.81
N ALA A 139 2.48 -7.03 1.77
CA ALA A 139 2.16 -8.46 1.77
C ALA A 139 1.29 -8.90 0.57
N LEU A 140 0.57 -7.97 -0.05
CA LEU A 140 -0.23 -8.18 -1.27
C LEU A 140 0.53 -7.82 -2.57
N GLY A 141 1.82 -7.46 -2.49
CA GLY A 141 2.63 -7.08 -3.64
C GLY A 141 2.24 -5.73 -4.27
N MET A 142 1.59 -4.84 -3.53
CA MET A 142 1.07 -3.55 -4.03
C MET A 142 2.09 -2.41 -3.86
N GLU A 143 3.27 -2.53 -4.48
CA GLU A 143 4.43 -1.65 -4.25
C GLU A 143 4.18 -0.15 -4.42
N LEU A 144 3.35 0.24 -5.39
CA LEU A 144 3.01 1.66 -5.60
C LEU A 144 2.18 2.24 -4.44
N PHE A 145 1.41 1.38 -3.78
CA PHE A 145 0.60 1.71 -2.62
C PHE A 145 1.53 1.87 -1.41
N VAL A 146 2.46 0.92 -1.21
CA VAL A 146 3.51 1.00 -0.18
C VAL A 146 4.27 2.33 -0.28
N ARG A 147 4.80 2.68 -1.46
CA ARG A 147 5.53 3.95 -1.66
C ARG A 147 4.68 5.17 -1.33
N HIS A 148 3.39 5.14 -1.66
CA HIS A 148 2.49 6.24 -1.34
C HIS A 148 2.34 6.40 0.18
N PHE A 149 2.04 5.32 0.90
CA PHE A 149 1.90 5.36 2.36
C PHE A 149 3.21 5.77 3.04
N CYS A 150 4.36 5.27 2.60
CA CYS A 150 5.67 5.68 3.12
C CYS A 150 5.91 7.18 2.95
N LYS A 151 5.58 7.74 1.79
CA LYS A 151 5.72 9.18 1.55
C LYS A 151 4.81 9.97 2.48
N SER A 152 3.53 9.62 2.52
CA SER A 152 2.52 10.32 3.33
C SER A 152 2.86 10.29 4.82
N TYR A 153 3.28 9.14 5.32
CA TYR A 153 3.77 8.99 6.70
C TYR A 153 4.94 9.92 6.99
N LYS A 154 5.96 9.94 6.13
CA LYS A 154 7.15 10.79 6.33
C LYS A 154 6.81 12.28 6.24
N ASP A 155 5.92 12.67 5.33
CA ASP A 155 5.48 14.05 5.18
C ASP A 155 4.74 14.54 6.44
N ASP A 156 3.88 13.71 7.02
CA ASP A 156 3.20 13.98 8.31
C ASP A 156 4.20 14.02 9.49
N LEU A 157 5.06 13.01 9.58
CA LEU A 157 6.04 12.83 10.64
C LEU A 157 7.00 14.03 10.80
N ARG A 158 7.31 14.75 9.70
CA ARG A 158 8.16 15.96 9.73
C ARG A 158 7.67 17.02 10.72
N ASN A 159 6.36 17.07 10.98
CA ASN A 159 5.74 18.12 11.77
C ASN A 159 5.31 17.68 13.18
N ARG A 160 5.55 16.42 13.55
CA ARG A 160 5.11 15.88 14.85
C ARG A 160 6.20 15.04 15.54
N ARG A 161 5.92 14.58 16.75
CA ARG A 161 6.72 13.58 17.47
C ARG A 161 5.98 12.25 17.38
N PRO A 162 6.59 11.16 16.89
CA PRO A 162 5.97 9.84 16.93
C PRO A 162 5.86 9.36 18.39
N SER A 163 4.80 8.61 18.70
CA SER A 163 4.67 7.96 20.01
C SER A 163 5.54 6.70 20.08
N LEU A 164 5.79 6.17 21.28
CA LEU A 164 6.58 4.93 21.41
C LEU A 164 5.78 3.71 20.93
N GLU A 165 4.45 3.73 21.12
CA GLU A 165 3.53 2.70 20.63
C GLU A 165 3.53 2.66 19.10
N GLU A 166 3.56 3.83 18.45
CA GLU A 166 3.71 3.96 17.01
C GLU A 166 5.06 3.41 16.53
N CYS A 167 6.15 3.71 17.27
CA CYS A 167 7.47 3.19 16.96
C CYS A 167 7.51 1.66 17.03
N GLU A 168 6.93 1.09 18.09
CA GLU A 168 6.83 -0.36 18.27
C GLU A 168 5.99 -1.00 17.16
N LEU A 169 4.84 -0.42 16.84
CA LEU A 169 3.98 -0.90 15.76
C LEU A 169 4.71 -0.88 14.42
N LEU A 170 5.45 0.18 14.13
CA LEU A 170 6.21 0.30 12.89
C LEU A 170 7.32 -0.74 12.79
N GLU A 171 8.02 -1.04 13.89
CA GLU A 171 9.05 -2.09 13.95
C GLU A 171 8.44 -3.48 13.73
N ARG A 172 7.30 -3.79 14.36
CA ARG A 172 6.58 -5.06 14.13
C ARG A 172 6.08 -5.21 12.70
N CYS A 173 5.73 -4.09 12.06
CA CYS A 173 5.23 -4.06 10.69
C CYS A 173 6.31 -3.82 9.64
N ALA A 174 7.60 -3.88 9.98
CA ALA A 174 8.71 -3.65 9.07
C ALA A 174 8.64 -4.58 7.84
N VAL A 175 8.83 -4.03 6.63
CA VAL A 175 8.75 -4.82 5.38
C VAL A 175 10.10 -5.33 4.88
N GLY A 176 11.16 -5.13 5.65
CA GLY A 176 12.50 -5.60 5.31
C GLY A 176 13.56 -5.12 6.30
N PRO A 177 14.82 -5.50 6.08
CA PRO A 177 15.94 -5.10 6.94
C PRO A 177 16.24 -3.60 6.88
N VAL A 178 15.82 -2.93 5.79
CA VAL A 178 15.89 -1.49 5.62
C VAL A 178 14.49 -1.01 5.23
N ASP A 179 13.78 -0.44 6.20
CA ASP A 179 12.43 0.07 6.02
C ASP A 179 12.45 1.60 5.94
N ASP A 180 11.86 2.16 4.89
CA ASP A 180 11.86 3.60 4.62
C ASP A 180 11.08 4.40 5.67
N MET A 181 10.01 3.83 6.24
CA MET A 181 9.26 4.49 7.31
C MET A 181 10.04 4.45 8.63
N ILE A 182 10.67 3.32 8.96
CA ILE A 182 11.54 3.22 10.16
C ILE A 182 12.72 4.19 10.04
N THR A 183 13.31 4.30 8.86
CA THR A 183 14.40 5.25 8.60
C THR A 183 13.94 6.69 8.84
N GLY A 184 12.79 7.09 8.26
CA GLY A 184 12.23 8.43 8.47
C GLY A 184 11.88 8.70 9.95
N MET A 185 11.35 7.70 10.66
CA MET A 185 11.09 7.75 12.09
C MET A 185 12.37 7.94 12.91
N GLY A 186 13.42 7.16 12.64
CA GLY A 186 14.72 7.28 13.27
C GLY A 186 15.35 8.66 13.06
N GLU A 187 15.27 9.18 11.84
CA GLU A 187 15.72 10.53 11.51
C GLU A 187 14.98 11.61 12.28
N ARG A 188 13.66 11.47 12.42
CA ARG A 188 12.84 12.41 13.17
C ARG A 188 13.17 12.39 14.67
N LEU A 189 13.28 11.20 15.27
CA LEU A 189 13.63 11.05 16.69
C LEU A 189 15.03 11.61 16.98
N ALA A 190 16.01 11.30 16.12
CA ALA A 190 17.37 11.83 16.24
C ALA A 190 17.39 13.37 16.11
N TYR A 191 16.63 13.93 15.16
CA TYR A 191 16.47 15.37 15.00
C TYR A 191 15.91 16.05 16.27
N LEU A 192 14.78 15.56 16.79
CA LEU A 192 14.14 16.11 17.98
C LEU A 192 15.05 16.03 19.21
N ARG A 193 15.79 14.92 19.36
CA ARG A 193 16.79 14.76 20.42
C ARG A 193 17.88 15.81 20.35
N ARG A 194 18.49 16.03 19.18
CA ARG A 194 19.56 17.04 18.98
C ARG A 194 19.08 18.47 19.20
N ARG A 195 17.80 18.75 18.93
CA ARG A 195 17.15 20.05 19.14
C ARG A 195 16.81 20.33 20.61
N GLY A 196 16.86 19.31 21.47
CA GLY A 196 16.41 19.44 22.86
C GLY A 196 14.89 19.49 23.00
N ASP A 197 14.14 19.02 22.00
CA ASP A 197 12.67 19.04 21.98
C ASP A 197 12.06 17.94 22.86
N PHE A 198 12.88 17.12 23.52
CA PHE A 198 12.45 16.08 24.46
C PHE A 198 12.67 16.53 25.90
N SER A 199 11.70 16.21 26.77
CA SER A 199 11.88 16.33 28.22
C SER A 199 12.89 15.29 28.72
N ALA A 200 13.52 15.57 29.87
CA ALA A 200 14.45 14.62 30.50
C ALA A 200 13.78 13.24 30.74
N THR A 201 12.53 13.23 31.20
CA THR A 201 11.74 12.00 31.37
C THR A 201 11.59 11.23 30.06
N PHE A 202 11.24 11.93 28.96
CA PHE A 202 11.07 11.27 27.67
C PHE A 202 12.40 10.72 27.13
N ILE A 203 13.53 11.41 27.35
CA ILE A 203 14.86 10.92 26.95
C ILE A 203 15.18 9.59 27.67
N THR A 204 14.91 9.50 28.96
CA THR A 204 15.11 8.26 29.73
C THR A 204 14.22 7.14 29.21
N THR A 205 12.93 7.41 28.99
CA THR A 205 12.00 6.41 28.45
C THR A 205 12.41 5.96 27.04
N LEU A 206 12.81 6.90 26.18
CA LEU A 206 13.31 6.59 24.84
C LEU A 206 14.57 5.72 24.91
N ALA A 207 15.50 6.00 25.82
CA ALA A 207 16.71 5.18 25.97
C ALA A 207 16.39 3.73 26.34
N VAL A 208 15.45 3.51 27.27
CA VAL A 208 14.97 2.17 27.63
C VAL A 208 14.28 1.50 26.44
N PHE A 209 13.44 2.24 25.71
CA PHE A 209 12.78 1.75 24.50
C PHE A 209 13.80 1.30 23.44
N LEU A 210 14.82 2.11 23.12
CA LEU A 210 15.82 1.77 22.12
C LEU A 210 16.69 0.56 22.52
N GLN A 211 16.80 0.23 23.81
CA GLN A 211 17.45 -1.02 24.23
C GLN A 211 16.61 -2.26 23.89
N ALA A 212 15.27 -2.14 23.94
CA ALA A 212 14.34 -3.23 23.62
C ALA A 212 14.03 -3.34 22.12
N HIS A 213 14.26 -2.27 21.34
CA HIS A 213 13.84 -2.14 19.94
C HIS A 213 15.06 -1.86 19.03
N PRO A 214 15.86 -2.89 18.72
CA PRO A 214 17.15 -2.72 18.05
C PRO A 214 17.04 -2.20 16.62
N VAL A 215 15.95 -2.48 15.91
CA VAL A 215 15.75 -1.97 14.53
C VAL A 215 15.54 -0.45 14.58
N THR A 216 14.66 0.02 15.47
CA THR A 216 14.48 1.45 15.70
C THR A 216 15.75 2.12 16.22
N ALA A 217 16.45 1.50 17.17
CA ALA A 217 17.72 2.00 17.69
C ALA A 217 18.75 2.25 16.61
N ARG A 218 18.93 1.26 15.71
CA ARG A 218 19.83 1.40 14.57
C ARG A 218 19.44 2.58 13.69
N ALA A 219 18.17 2.74 13.35
CA ALA A 219 17.71 3.85 12.50
C ALA A 219 17.99 5.23 13.14
N VAL A 220 17.81 5.35 14.47
CA VAL A 220 18.15 6.58 15.21
C VAL A 220 19.65 6.85 15.19
N TYR A 221 20.48 5.85 15.51
CA TYR A 221 21.93 6.01 15.57
C TYR A 221 22.54 6.31 14.19
N ASP A 222 22.11 5.61 13.15
CA ASP A 222 22.54 5.86 11.78
C ASP A 222 22.20 7.30 11.35
N ALA A 223 21.05 7.84 11.79
CA ALA A 223 20.66 9.21 11.50
C ALA A 223 21.51 10.26 12.24
N ASP A 224 21.92 10.00 13.50
CA ASP A 224 22.86 10.85 14.21
C ASP A 224 24.25 10.83 13.59
N GLU A 225 24.73 9.66 13.17
CA GLU A 225 26.02 9.54 12.51
C GLU A 225 26.05 10.31 11.18
N ARG A 226 25.01 10.18 10.35
CA ARG A 226 24.86 10.97 9.11
C ARG A 226 24.91 12.47 9.41
N ALA A 227 24.17 12.92 10.43
CA ALA A 227 24.15 14.34 10.81
C ALA A 227 25.50 14.85 11.32
N ALA A 228 26.29 14.01 12.01
CA ALA A 228 27.64 14.38 12.45
C ALA A 228 28.59 14.56 11.26
N ARG A 229 28.57 13.64 10.29
CA ARG A 229 29.42 13.72 9.08
C ARG A 229 29.15 14.98 8.26
N THR A 230 27.89 15.37 8.09
CA THR A 230 27.52 16.58 7.31
C THR A 230 27.97 17.89 7.96
N ARG A 231 28.27 17.93 9.27
CA ARG A 231 28.78 19.15 9.94
C ARG A 231 30.28 19.40 9.71
N HIS A 232 31.00 18.38 9.25
CA HIS A 232 32.45 18.42 9.03
C HIS A 232 32.84 18.50 7.56
N ALA A 233 31.87 18.38 6.65
CA ALA A 233 32.04 18.57 5.21
C ALA A 233 31.75 20.03 4.82
#